data_AF-A0A7S2NEV2-F1
#
_entry.id   AF-A0A7S2NEV2-F1
#
_cell.length_a   1.000
_cell.length_b   1.000
_cell.length_c   1.000
_cell.angle_alpha   90.00
_cell.angle_beta   90.00
_cell.angle_gamma   90.00
#
_symmetry.space_group_name_H-M   'P 1'
#
loop_
_entity.id
_entity.type
_entity.pdbx_description
1 polymer ?
#
loop_
_entity_poly.entity_id
_entity_poly.type
_entity_poly.pdbx_seq_one_letter_code
_entity_poly.pdbx_strand_id
1 'polypeptide(L)'
;RNSPRAPRIIPPAMPDVERFSEPLKFLPIAYVACTVGGLWTIYMVLHCLPRLQVGVNPADVDPGWRLRSQIELGVFNYCFFLFFVSYVKSILTHPGEVPSNRQWEYTSEPDKMSHLVREKKKSGDRRHCKWCGKYKPDRCHHCRVCKTCILK
;
A
#
# COMPACT_ATOMS: atom_id res chain seq x y z
N ARG A 1 -31.42 30.78 9.25
CA ARG A 1 -30.42 30.92 10.33
C ARG A 1 -29.03 30.97 9.69
N ASN A 2 -28.55 32.17 9.32
CA ASN A 2 -27.20 32.36 8.79
C ASN A 2 -26.26 32.54 9.99
N SER A 3 -25.63 31.47 10.45
CA SER A 3 -24.50 31.58 11.36
C SER A 3 -23.34 32.22 10.61
N PRO A 4 -22.69 33.28 11.14
CA PRO A 4 -21.45 33.78 10.57
C PRO A 4 -20.41 32.66 10.56
N ARG A 5 -19.78 32.42 9.40
CA ARG A 5 -18.67 31.46 9.29
C ARG A 5 -17.50 32.02 10.10
N ALA A 6 -17.06 31.27 11.11
CA ALA A 6 -15.88 31.61 11.90
C ALA A 6 -14.67 31.89 10.98
N PRO A 7 -13.78 32.82 11.36
CA PRO A 7 -12.58 33.14 10.59
C PRO A 7 -11.74 31.87 10.34
N ARG A 8 -11.35 31.66 9.07
CA ARG A 8 -10.64 30.46 8.63
C ARG A 8 -9.17 30.57 9.00
N ILE A 9 -8.77 29.81 10.01
CA ILE A 9 -7.36 29.52 10.28
C ILE A 9 -6.94 28.47 9.25
N ILE A 10 -6.19 28.88 8.23
CA ILE A 10 -5.49 27.95 7.34
C ILE A 10 -4.32 27.43 8.18
N PRO A 11 -4.30 26.13 8.57
CA PRO A 11 -3.13 25.60 9.25
C PRO A 11 -1.91 25.77 8.32
N PRO A 12 -0.73 26.13 8.85
CA PRO A 12 0.48 26.19 8.06
C PRO A 12 0.67 24.86 7.33
N ALA A 13 1.29 24.90 6.14
CA ALA A 13 1.66 23.70 5.40
C ALA A 13 2.33 22.72 6.38
N MET A 14 1.79 21.50 6.48
CA MET A 14 2.39 20.51 7.35
C MET A 14 3.82 20.26 6.84
N PRO A 15 4.83 20.25 7.73
CA PRO A 15 6.21 19.96 7.33
C PRO A 15 6.27 18.61 6.63
N ASP A 16 7.20 18.44 5.68
CA ASP A 16 7.42 17.17 5.01
C ASP A 16 7.74 16.10 6.06
N VAL A 17 6.76 15.24 6.34
CA VAL A 17 6.92 14.14 7.28
C VAL A 17 7.58 13.01 6.53
N GLU A 18 8.81 12.67 6.89
CA GLU A 18 9.48 11.50 6.33
C GLU A 18 8.63 10.24 6.55
N ARG A 19 8.26 9.59 5.45
CA ARG A 19 7.39 8.39 5.41
C ARG A 19 7.88 7.26 6.33
N PHE A 20 9.19 7.16 6.50
CA PHE A 20 9.87 6.06 7.21
C PHE A 20 10.53 6.49 8.52
N SER A 21 10.08 7.59 9.12
CA SER A 21 10.63 8.15 10.35
C SER A 21 10.41 7.31 11.62
N GLU A 22 9.45 6.38 11.62
CA GLU A 22 9.09 5.59 12.81
C GLU A 22 9.40 4.09 12.60
N PRO A 23 10.57 3.60 13.07
CA PRO A 23 11.03 2.23 12.80
C PRO A 23 10.10 1.15 13.39
N LEU A 24 9.42 1.45 14.49
CA LEU A 24 8.45 0.55 15.13
C LEU A 24 7.26 0.21 14.21
N LYS A 25 6.92 1.07 13.25
CA LYS A 25 5.86 0.80 12.26
C LYS A 25 6.24 -0.32 11.28
N PHE A 26 7.51 -0.71 11.21
CA PHE A 26 7.97 -1.80 10.37
C PHE A 26 7.90 -3.17 11.03
N LEU A 27 7.56 -3.26 12.33
CA LEU A 27 7.42 -4.56 13.00
C LEU A 27 6.43 -5.51 12.31
N PRO A 28 5.23 -5.09 11.89
CA PRO A 28 4.32 -5.97 11.16
C PRO A 28 4.88 -6.42 9.80
N ILE A 29 5.65 -5.56 9.14
CA ILE A 29 6.31 -5.86 7.86
C ILE A 29 7.37 -6.94 8.09
N ALA A 30 8.26 -6.72 9.06
CA ALA A 30 9.29 -7.69 9.42
C ALA A 30 8.70 -9.04 9.85
N TYR A 31 7.63 -9.04 10.64
CA TYR A 31 6.94 -10.25 11.07
C TYR A 31 6.41 -11.07 9.88
N VAL A 32 5.71 -10.43 8.94
CA VAL A 32 5.19 -11.11 7.74
C VAL A 32 6.35 -11.62 6.87
N ALA A 33 7.39 -10.81 6.67
CA ALA A 33 8.55 -11.20 5.88
C ALA A 33 9.29 -12.41 6.49
N CYS A 34 9.50 -12.42 7.82
CA CYS A 34 10.12 -13.55 8.52
C CYS A 34 9.25 -14.81 8.45
N THR A 35 7.94 -14.66 8.65
CA THR A 35 7.00 -15.80 8.59
C THR A 35 6.99 -16.43 7.21
N VAL A 36 6.85 -15.61 6.16
CA VAL A 36 6.80 -16.09 4.78
C VAL A 36 8.14 -16.66 4.32
N GLY A 37 9.26 -16.00 4.67
CA GLY A 37 10.60 -16.51 4.38
C GLY A 37 10.91 -17.83 5.10
N GLY A 38 10.45 -17.97 6.34
CA GLY A 38 10.54 -19.23 7.10
C GLY A 38 9.74 -20.35 6.44
N LEU A 39 8.48 -20.09 6.09
CA LEU A 39 7.63 -21.07 5.39
C LEU A 39 8.22 -21.49 4.04
N TRP A 40 8.73 -20.53 3.25
CA TRP A 40 9.44 -20.83 2.00
C TRP A 40 10.67 -21.70 2.25
N THR A 41 11.49 -21.38 3.24
CA THR A 41 12.70 -22.15 3.57
C THR A 41 12.34 -23.58 3.98
N ILE A 42 11.35 -23.74 4.84
CA ILE A 42 10.84 -25.05 5.28
C ILE A 42 10.36 -25.86 4.10
N TYR A 43 9.53 -25.27 3.23
CA TYR A 43 9.02 -25.95 2.03
C TYR A 43 10.16 -26.34 1.07
N MET A 44 11.11 -25.45 0.85
CA MET A 44 12.24 -25.72 -0.04
C MET A 44 13.13 -26.85 0.49
N VAL A 45 13.50 -26.81 1.78
CA VAL A 45 14.46 -27.74 2.37
C VAL A 45 13.83 -29.08 2.75
N LEU A 46 12.62 -29.09 3.29
CA LEU A 46 11.99 -30.30 3.80
C LEU A 46 11.09 -31.00 2.78
N HIS A 47 10.69 -30.32 1.69
CA HIS A 47 9.79 -30.89 0.70
C HIS A 47 10.38 -30.90 -0.71
N CYS A 48 10.80 -29.76 -1.26
CA CYS A 48 11.31 -29.71 -2.63
C CYS A 48 12.68 -30.40 -2.81
N LEU A 49 13.66 -30.11 -1.95
CA LEU A 49 15.01 -30.68 -2.08
C LEU A 49 15.04 -32.22 -1.95
N PRO A 50 14.36 -32.85 -0.97
CA PRO A 50 14.33 -34.31 -0.87
C PRO A 50 13.67 -34.97 -2.08
N ARG A 51 12.62 -34.36 -2.63
CA ARG A 51 11.90 -34.87 -3.82
C ARG A 51 12.69 -34.78 -5.12
N LEU A 52 13.72 -33.93 -5.18
CA LEU A 52 14.64 -33.88 -6.32
C LEU A 52 15.61 -35.07 -6.39
N GLN A 53 15.70 -35.87 -5.33
CA GLN A 53 16.56 -37.06 -5.26
C GLN A 53 18.04 -36.76 -5.55
N VAL A 54 18.53 -35.56 -5.18
CA VAL A 54 19.88 -35.06 -5.55
C VAL A 54 21.02 -35.95 -5.05
N GLY A 55 20.82 -36.67 -3.94
CA GLY A 55 21.80 -37.59 -3.35
C GLY A 55 21.48 -39.07 -3.49
N VAL A 56 20.46 -39.43 -4.28
CA VAL A 56 20.06 -40.84 -4.49
C VAL A 56 20.94 -41.44 -5.59
N ASN A 57 21.30 -42.72 -5.45
CA ASN A 57 22.04 -43.45 -6.48
C ASN A 57 21.29 -43.37 -7.82
N PRO A 58 21.95 -43.04 -8.94
CA PRO A 58 21.30 -42.93 -10.25
C PRO A 58 20.43 -44.15 -10.65
N ALA A 59 20.75 -45.35 -10.16
CA ALA A 59 19.95 -46.56 -10.41
C ALA A 59 18.58 -46.57 -9.70
N ASP A 60 18.45 -45.83 -8.58
CA ASP A 60 17.26 -45.78 -7.72
C ASP A 60 16.43 -44.50 -7.92
N VAL A 61 16.82 -43.63 -8.86
CA VAL A 61 16.11 -42.38 -9.17
C VAL A 61 14.84 -42.71 -9.95
N ASP A 62 13.71 -42.18 -9.49
CA ASP A 62 12.46 -42.27 -10.24
C ASP A 62 12.30 -41.01 -11.10
N PRO A 63 12.40 -41.13 -12.44
CA PRO A 63 12.36 -39.98 -13.33
C PRO A 63 11.00 -39.26 -13.30
N GLY A 64 9.90 -39.98 -13.05
CA GLY A 64 8.56 -39.41 -12.98
C GLY A 64 8.39 -38.52 -11.76
N TRP A 65 8.85 -38.98 -10.59
CA TRP A 65 8.83 -38.19 -9.36
C TRP A 65 9.77 -36.98 -9.44
N ARG A 66 10.96 -37.15 -10.00
CA ARG A 66 11.92 -36.07 -10.19
C ARG A 66 11.39 -34.97 -11.11
N LEU A 67 10.74 -35.33 -12.22
CA LEU A 67 10.12 -34.36 -13.13
C LEU A 67 8.99 -33.58 -12.44
N ARG A 68 8.08 -34.26 -11.73
CA ARG A 68 7.02 -33.61 -10.95
C ARG A 68 7.59 -32.64 -9.93
N SER A 69 8.65 -33.04 -9.24
CA SER A 69 9.37 -32.19 -8.29
C SER A 69 9.98 -30.95 -8.93
N GLN A 70 10.56 -31.07 -10.13
CA GLN A 70 11.11 -29.93 -10.87
C GLN A 70 10.03 -28.94 -11.30
N ILE A 71 8.89 -29.44 -11.79
CA ILE A 71 7.74 -28.62 -12.15
C ILE A 71 7.19 -27.90 -10.92
N GLU A 72 6.96 -28.63 -9.83
CA GLU A 72 6.49 -28.09 -8.55
C GLU A 72 7.42 -26.99 -8.02
N LEU A 73 8.73 -27.24 -8.04
CA LEU A 73 9.75 -26.26 -7.66
C LEU A 73 9.68 -24.99 -8.52
N GLY A 74 9.60 -25.15 -9.84
CA GLY A 74 9.55 -24.03 -10.79
C GLY A 74 8.31 -23.17 -10.59
N VAL A 75 7.13 -23.80 -10.53
CA VAL A 75 5.84 -23.12 -10.32
C VAL A 75 5.82 -22.41 -8.97
N PHE A 76 6.22 -23.10 -7.89
CA PHE A 76 6.21 -22.52 -6.56
C PHE A 76 7.14 -21.29 -6.45
N ASN A 77 8.37 -21.38 -6.95
CA ASN A 77 9.30 -20.26 -6.89
C ASN A 77 8.87 -19.10 -7.78
N TYR A 78 8.25 -19.37 -8.94
CA TYR A 78 7.66 -18.33 -9.76
C TYR A 78 6.53 -17.59 -9.04
N CYS A 79 5.59 -18.33 -8.44
CA CYS A 79 4.51 -17.74 -7.64
C CYS A 79 5.06 -16.96 -6.42
N PHE A 80 6.07 -17.50 -5.74
CA PHE A 80 6.74 -16.84 -4.62
C PHE A 80 7.43 -15.54 -5.04
N PHE A 81 8.08 -15.53 -6.21
CA PHE A 81 8.68 -14.33 -6.78
C PHE A 81 7.62 -13.25 -7.07
N LEU A 82 6.50 -13.62 -7.71
CA LEU A 82 5.39 -12.70 -7.94
C LEU A 82 4.79 -12.15 -6.64
N PHE A 83 4.64 -13.01 -5.63
CA PHE A 83 4.25 -12.61 -4.29
C PHE A 83 5.24 -11.59 -3.70
N PHE A 84 6.54 -11.88 -3.75
CA PHE A 84 7.59 -11.03 -3.20
C PHE A 84 7.60 -9.64 -3.87
N VAL A 85 7.54 -9.59 -5.21
CA VAL A 85 7.45 -8.34 -5.96
C VAL A 85 6.20 -7.55 -5.56
N SER A 86 5.05 -8.22 -5.45
CA SER A 86 3.79 -7.59 -5.06
C SER A 86 3.84 -7.03 -3.64
N TYR A 87 4.43 -7.79 -2.71
CA TYR A 87 4.65 -7.39 -1.32
C TYR A 87 5.54 -6.15 -1.22
N VAL A 88 6.71 -6.15 -1.88
CA VAL A 88 7.62 -5.00 -1.93
C VAL A 88 6.93 -3.78 -2.54
N LYS A 89 6.22 -3.94 -3.65
CA LYS A 89 5.48 -2.84 -4.28
C LYS A 89 4.40 -2.27 -3.35
N SER A 90 3.69 -3.10 -2.59
CA SER A 90 2.67 -2.63 -1.64
C SER A 90 3.24 -1.74 -0.53
N ILE A 91 4.51 -1.94 -0.16
CA ILE A 91 5.20 -1.17 0.88
C ILE A 91 5.76 0.12 0.31
N LEU A 92 6.42 0.04 -0.85
CA LEU A 92 7.19 1.15 -1.41
C LEU A 92 6.36 2.09 -2.27
N THR A 93 5.30 1.61 -2.93
CA THR A 93 4.46 2.46 -3.77
C THR A 93 3.81 3.54 -2.93
N HIS A 94 3.95 4.79 -3.35
CA HIS A 94 3.33 5.91 -2.67
C HIS A 94 1.80 5.81 -2.81
N PRO A 95 1.03 5.97 -1.71
CA PRO A 95 -0.43 5.82 -1.75
C PRO A 95 -1.15 6.92 -2.58
N GLY A 96 -0.42 7.93 -3.06
CA GLY A 96 -0.96 9.04 -3.83
C GLY A 96 -1.46 10.16 -2.93
N GLU A 97 -1.38 11.40 -3.43
CA GLU A 97 -1.69 12.61 -2.67
C GLU A 97 -2.49 13.60 -3.49
N VAL A 98 -3.24 14.46 -2.80
CA VAL A 98 -3.95 15.57 -3.45
C VAL A 98 -2.94 16.61 -3.94
N PRO A 99 -2.93 16.96 -5.24
CA PRO A 99 -2.00 17.93 -5.80
C PRO A 99 -2.03 19.27 -5.04
N SER A 100 -0.87 19.89 -4.87
CA SER A 100 -0.73 21.18 -4.16
C SER A 100 -0.98 22.40 -5.05
N ASN A 101 -1.81 22.26 -6.08
CA ASN A 101 -2.17 23.40 -6.93
C ASN A 101 -3.34 24.18 -6.29
N ARG A 102 -3.49 25.45 -6.69
CA ARG A 102 -4.53 26.37 -6.17
C ARG A 102 -5.97 25.85 -6.30
N GLN A 103 -6.20 24.90 -7.21
CA GLN A 103 -7.50 24.28 -7.46
C GLN A 103 -7.99 23.40 -6.30
N TRP A 104 -7.06 22.82 -5.54
CA TRP A 104 -7.37 21.96 -4.39
C TRP A 104 -7.21 22.68 -3.06
N GLU A 105 -6.68 23.90 -3.03
CA GLU A 105 -6.57 24.69 -1.81
C GLU A 105 -7.94 25.10 -1.27
N TYR A 106 -8.15 24.92 0.03
CA TYR A 106 -9.37 25.34 0.69
C TYR A 106 -9.36 26.86 0.93
N THR A 107 -9.78 27.62 -0.08
CA THR A 107 -9.87 29.10 -0.01
C THR A 107 -11.28 29.59 0.30
N SER A 108 -11.40 30.86 0.70
CA SER A 108 -12.69 31.56 0.88
C SER A 108 -13.38 31.92 -0.43
N GLU A 109 -12.66 31.83 -1.54
CA GLU A 109 -13.14 32.11 -2.89
C GLU A 109 -14.31 31.17 -3.29
N PRO A 110 -15.22 31.64 -4.16
CA PRO A 110 -16.28 30.80 -4.69
C PRO A 110 -15.68 29.57 -5.39
N ASP A 111 -16.21 28.39 -5.05
CA ASP A 111 -15.70 27.10 -5.49
C ASP A 111 -16.01 26.84 -6.97
N LYS A 112 -15.13 27.37 -7.83
CA LYS A 112 -15.18 27.23 -9.30
C LYS A 112 -15.11 25.77 -9.77
N MET A 113 -14.70 24.84 -8.90
CA MET A 113 -14.55 23.42 -9.21
C MET A 113 -15.61 22.52 -8.55
N SER A 114 -16.64 23.11 -7.92
CA SER A 114 -17.73 22.35 -7.28
C SER A 114 -18.48 21.40 -8.25
N HIS A 115 -18.44 21.68 -9.56
CA HIS A 115 -19.04 20.86 -10.62
C HIS A 115 -18.16 19.66 -11.03
N LEU A 116 -16.86 19.69 -10.73
CA LEU A 116 -15.91 18.65 -11.14
C LEU A 116 -15.82 17.48 -10.15
N VAL A 117 -16.48 17.59 -9.00
CA VAL A 117 -16.48 16.58 -7.92
C VAL A 117 -17.92 16.11 -7.69
N ARG A 118 -18.16 14.80 -7.75
CA ARG A 118 -19.49 14.21 -7.59
C ARG A 118 -19.89 14.08 -6.12
N GLU A 119 -18.93 13.78 -5.25
CA GLU A 119 -19.17 13.54 -3.82
C GLU A 119 -19.22 14.85 -3.03
N LYS A 120 -20.42 15.19 -2.56
CA LYS A 120 -20.70 16.35 -1.72
C LYS A 120 -21.02 15.94 -0.28
N LYS A 121 -20.94 16.88 0.65
CA LYS A 121 -21.49 16.70 2.01
C LYS A 121 -23.02 16.58 1.92
N LYS A 122 -23.66 16.09 2.99
CA LYS A 122 -25.13 16.14 3.13
C LYS A 122 -25.69 17.56 3.00
N SER A 123 -24.89 18.59 3.32
CA SER A 123 -25.25 20.00 3.12
C SER A 123 -25.20 20.47 1.66
N GLY A 124 -24.70 19.65 0.73
CA GLY A 124 -24.42 20.05 -0.65
C GLY A 124 -23.05 20.72 -0.86
N ASP A 125 -22.32 21.04 0.21
CA ASP A 125 -20.99 21.66 0.11
C ASP A 125 -19.90 20.66 -0.35
N ARG A 126 -18.88 21.17 -1.04
CA ARG A 126 -17.67 20.39 -1.36
C ARG A 126 -16.97 19.93 -0.09
N ARG A 127 -16.46 18.70 -0.12
CA ARG A 127 -15.74 18.11 1.01
C ARG A 127 -14.35 18.72 1.10
N HIS A 128 -13.90 19.00 2.32
CA HIS A 128 -12.55 19.49 2.59
C HIS A 128 -11.94 18.75 3.78
N CYS A 129 -10.62 18.76 3.84
CA CYS A 129 -9.85 18.23 4.95
C CYS A 129 -9.41 19.38 5.86
N LYS A 130 -9.86 19.37 7.13
CA LYS A 130 -9.46 20.39 8.11
C LYS A 130 -7.98 20.32 8.48
N TRP A 131 -7.35 19.15 8.37
CA TRP A 131 -5.94 18.94 8.71
C TRP A 131 -5.01 19.35 7.56
N CYS A 132 -5.39 19.03 6.32
CA CYS A 132 -4.55 19.33 5.16
C CYS A 132 -4.84 20.70 4.52
N GLY A 133 -5.93 21.38 4.91
CA GLY A 133 -6.33 22.64 4.27
C GLY A 133 -6.68 22.51 2.78
N LYS A 134 -7.05 21.30 2.32
CA LYS A 134 -7.35 21.00 0.91
C LYS A 134 -8.79 20.52 0.71
N TYR A 135 -9.40 20.84 -0.42
CA TYR A 135 -10.61 20.18 -0.92
C TYR A 135 -10.31 18.70 -1.21
N LYS A 136 -11.26 17.82 -0.93
CA LYS A 136 -11.12 16.37 -1.14
C LYS A 136 -11.66 15.99 -2.52
N PRO A 137 -10.86 15.35 -3.39
CA PRO A 137 -11.37 14.64 -4.56
C PRO A 137 -12.40 13.57 -4.19
N ASP A 138 -13.09 13.03 -5.19
CA ASP A 138 -13.97 11.86 -5.01
C ASP A 138 -13.16 10.68 -4.45
N ARG A 139 -13.77 9.93 -3.51
CA ARG A 139 -13.14 8.80 -2.79
C ARG A 139 -11.86 9.11 -2.00
N CYS A 140 -11.45 10.38 -1.88
CA CYS A 140 -10.25 10.77 -1.13
C CYS A 140 -10.52 10.83 0.39
N HIS A 141 -9.63 10.23 1.19
CA HIS A 141 -9.71 10.23 2.64
C HIS A 141 -8.41 10.70 3.30
N HIS A 142 -8.52 11.32 4.48
CA HIS A 142 -7.34 11.72 5.25
C HIS A 142 -6.86 10.53 6.07
N CYS A 143 -5.62 10.09 5.84
CA CYS A 143 -4.98 9.06 6.62
C CYS A 143 -4.24 9.72 7.79
N ARG A 144 -4.63 9.39 9.03
CA ARG A 144 -3.95 9.91 10.23
C ARG A 144 -2.53 9.39 10.38
N VAL A 145 -2.26 8.18 9.90
CA VAL A 145 -0.92 7.56 9.98
C VAL A 145 0.03 8.22 9.00
N CYS A 146 -0.39 8.43 7.75
CA CYS A 146 0.40 9.12 6.72
C CYS A 146 0.36 10.65 6.87
N LYS A 147 -0.54 11.18 7.72
CA LYS A 147 -0.79 12.62 7.92
C LYS A 147 -1.11 13.37 6.62
N THR A 148 -1.68 12.71 5.62
CA THR A 148 -2.01 13.31 4.33
C THR A 148 -3.31 12.75 3.75
N CYS A 149 -3.87 13.45 2.76
CA CYS A 149 -5.07 13.01 2.03
C CYS A 149 -4.68 12.05 0.90
N ILE A 150 -5.16 10.82 0.99
CA ILE A 150 -4.85 9.72 0.09
C ILE A 150 -5.94 9.54 -0.97
N LEU A 151 -5.49 9.36 -2.22
CA LEU A 151 -6.33 9.08 -3.38
C LEU A 151 -6.69 7.59 -3.45
N LYS A 152 -7.78 7.25 -4.15
CA LYS A 152 -8.22 5.88 -4.42
C LYS A 152 -8.38 5.63 -5.91
#